data_AF-A0A254Q549-F1
#
_entry.id   AF-A0A254Q549-F1
#
_cell.length_a   1.000
_cell.length_b   1.000
_cell.length_c   1.000
_cell.angle_alpha   90.00
_cell.angle_beta   90.00
_cell.angle_gamma   90.00
#
_symmetry.space_group_name_H-M   'P 1'
#
loop_
_entity.id
_entity.type
_entity.pdbx_description
1 polymer ?
#
loop_
_entity_poly.entity_id
_entity_poly.type
_entity_poly.pdbx_seq_one_letter_code
_entity_poly.pdbx_strand_id
1 'polypeptide(L)'
;MKSDLFKFATCFAMMAVLASCAPTSDNSLLTDDPSNPNSHTLNTDPSSTELQLVADTYNLGTITSARYLELSGACYASTFPTHRITITVNNVTTAAANYYDMKSTLTTGYGTCRNGRYNIVLKGSALSTGSNTIVLTLTGYDSSNVASTSGNAVSRYVVIRSD
;
A
#
# COMPACT_ATOMS: atom_id res chain seq x y z
N MET A 1 -29.41 -52.36 26.97
CA MET A 1 -29.72 -50.91 26.98
C MET A 1 -29.01 -50.27 28.16
N LYS A 2 -27.92 -49.54 27.89
CA LYS A 2 -27.18 -48.56 28.74
C LYS A 2 -25.95 -48.15 27.92
N SER A 3 -26.13 -47.38 26.86
CA SER A 3 -26.02 -45.91 26.84
C SER A 3 -24.59 -45.43 27.07
N ASP A 4 -23.90 -45.31 25.95
CA ASP A 4 -22.66 -44.62 25.69
C ASP A 4 -22.64 -43.21 26.29
N LEU A 5 -21.70 -42.94 27.20
CA LEU A 5 -21.53 -41.60 27.76
C LEU A 5 -20.10 -41.34 28.26
N PHE A 6 -19.10 -41.76 27.49
CA PHE A 6 -17.68 -41.57 27.85
C PHE A 6 -16.78 -41.03 26.73
N LYS A 7 -17.32 -40.33 25.72
CA LYS A 7 -16.51 -39.76 24.62
C LYS A 7 -16.94 -38.37 24.17
N PHE A 8 -17.09 -37.43 25.11
CA PHE A 8 -17.38 -36.02 24.78
C PHE A 8 -16.65 -35.02 25.68
N ALA A 9 -15.38 -35.26 25.99
CA ALA A 9 -14.60 -34.37 26.86
C ALA A 9 -13.13 -34.18 26.45
N THR A 10 -12.83 -34.19 25.14
CA THR A 10 -11.45 -34.02 24.65
C THR A 10 -11.27 -33.00 23.52
N CYS A 11 -12.26 -32.17 23.20
CA CYS A 11 -12.11 -31.14 22.15
C CYS A 11 -11.98 -29.68 22.64
N PHE A 12 -11.93 -29.42 23.95
CA PHE A 12 -11.94 -28.04 24.48
C PHE A 12 -10.60 -27.52 25.02
N ALA A 13 -9.47 -28.15 24.65
CA ALA A 13 -8.16 -27.82 25.22
C ALA A 13 -7.06 -27.50 24.17
N MET A 14 -7.43 -27.10 22.94
CA MET A 14 -6.47 -26.73 21.88
C MET A 14 -6.70 -25.32 21.30
N MET A 15 -7.32 -24.42 22.07
CA MET A 15 -7.52 -23.00 21.69
C MET A 15 -6.71 -22.03 22.55
N ALA A 16 -5.59 -22.48 23.11
CA ALA A 16 -4.78 -21.70 24.05
C ALA A 16 -3.33 -21.51 23.59
N VAL A 17 -3.11 -21.12 22.33
CA VAL A 17 -1.91 -20.35 21.94
C VAL A 17 -2.29 -19.40 20.80
N LEU A 18 -3.31 -18.57 21.01
CA LEU A 18 -3.29 -17.24 20.39
C LEU A 18 -2.16 -16.51 21.11
N ALA A 19 -0.97 -16.53 20.51
CA ALA A 19 0.08 -15.61 20.87
C ALA A 19 -0.56 -14.22 20.84
N SER A 20 -0.68 -13.66 22.03
CA SER A 20 -1.06 -12.28 22.28
C SER A 20 -0.35 -11.40 21.26
N CYS A 21 -1.10 -10.74 20.39
CA CYS A 21 -0.70 -9.41 19.96
C CYS A 21 -0.42 -8.66 21.25
N ALA A 22 0.85 -8.49 21.60
CA ALA A 22 1.22 -7.44 22.52
C ALA A 22 0.57 -6.18 21.93
N PRO A 23 -0.23 -5.41 22.69
CA PRO A 23 -0.69 -4.13 22.19
C PRO A 23 0.60 -3.40 21.82
N THR A 24 0.75 -3.08 20.53
CA THR A 24 1.77 -2.12 20.17
C THR A 24 1.43 -0.89 20.99
N SER A 25 2.42 -0.44 21.75
CA SER A 25 2.41 0.83 22.47
C SER A 25 2.45 1.96 21.43
N ASP A 26 1.51 1.93 20.51
CA ASP A 26 1.21 3.00 19.60
C ASP A 26 0.12 3.80 20.28
N ASN A 27 0.30 5.12 20.33
CA ASN A 27 -0.68 6.09 20.82
C ASN A 27 -1.91 6.11 19.90
N SER A 28 -2.62 4.99 19.92
CA SER A 28 -3.80 4.64 19.17
C SER A 28 -4.95 5.39 19.80
N LEU A 29 -5.41 6.43 19.10
CA LEU A 29 -6.77 6.98 19.12
C LEU A 29 -7.40 7.38 20.47
N LEU A 30 -6.67 7.29 21.59
CA LEU A 30 -7.16 7.47 22.97
C LEU A 30 -6.20 8.28 23.85
N THR A 31 -5.13 8.87 23.31
CA THR A 31 -4.32 9.86 24.05
C THR A 31 -4.96 11.25 24.03
N ASP A 32 -6.28 11.32 24.19
CA ASP A 32 -6.91 12.51 24.76
C ASP A 32 -6.53 12.48 26.24
N ASP A 33 -5.50 13.25 26.62
CA ASP A 33 -5.25 13.56 28.02
C ASP A 33 -6.34 14.55 28.47
N PRO A 34 -7.33 14.12 29.28
CA PRO A 34 -8.43 14.99 29.69
C PRO A 34 -7.97 16.11 30.64
N SER A 35 -6.71 16.11 31.07
CA SER A 35 -6.14 17.14 31.94
C SER A 35 -5.55 18.34 31.20
N ASN A 36 -5.43 18.29 29.87
CA ASN A 36 -4.83 19.35 29.07
C ASN A 36 -5.83 19.96 28.08
N PRO A 37 -6.54 21.06 28.43
CA PRO A 37 -7.57 21.67 27.59
C PRO A 37 -7.04 22.29 26.28
N ASN A 38 -5.72 22.24 26.05
CA ASN A 38 -5.06 22.75 24.84
C ASN A 38 -4.37 21.68 23.99
N SER A 39 -4.46 20.37 24.32
CA SER A 39 -3.74 19.32 23.57
C SER A 39 -4.61 18.45 22.67
N HIS A 40 -5.72 18.97 22.15
CA HIS A 40 -6.36 18.39 20.97
C HIS A 40 -5.58 18.77 19.70
N THR A 41 -4.27 18.53 19.67
CA THR A 41 -3.54 18.52 18.41
C THR A 41 -3.85 17.18 17.75
N LEU A 42 -4.92 17.17 16.93
CA LEU A 42 -5.19 16.10 16.00
C LEU A 42 -3.89 15.87 15.21
N ASN A 43 -3.25 14.73 15.40
CA ASN A 43 -2.08 14.39 14.61
C ASN A 43 -2.55 14.14 13.17
N THR A 44 -2.35 15.12 12.31
CA THR A 44 -2.74 15.08 10.89
C THR A 44 -1.73 14.34 10.02
N ASP A 45 -0.65 13.83 10.60
CA ASP A 45 0.43 13.15 9.90
C ASP A 45 0.24 11.62 9.99
N PRO A 46 0.08 10.89 8.86
CA PRO A 46 -0.19 9.45 8.89
C PRO A 46 0.96 8.69 9.51
N SER A 47 0.63 7.70 10.34
CA SER A 47 1.61 6.67 10.69
C SER A 47 1.89 5.79 9.46
N SER A 48 3.11 5.27 9.35
CA SER A 48 3.45 4.24 8.34
C SER A 48 2.58 2.97 8.41
N THR A 49 1.82 2.77 9.50
CA THR A 49 0.84 1.69 9.66
C THR A 49 -0.51 1.97 8.97
N GLU A 50 -0.74 3.20 8.54
CA GLU A 50 -2.02 3.66 7.98
C GLU A 50 -2.03 3.69 6.45
N LEU A 51 -0.87 3.58 5.82
CA LEU A 51 -0.74 3.44 4.36
C LEU A 51 -0.28 2.02 4.04
N GLN A 52 -0.95 1.39 3.08
CA GLN A 52 -0.54 0.08 2.57
C GLN A 52 -0.55 0.07 1.06
N LEU A 53 0.46 -0.59 0.50
CA LEU A 53 0.61 -0.80 -0.94
C LEU A 53 1.22 -2.17 -1.17
N VAL A 54 0.44 -3.07 -1.78
CA VAL A 54 0.81 -4.48 -1.98
C VAL A 54 0.59 -4.82 -3.44
N ALA A 55 1.66 -5.25 -4.13
CA ALA A 55 1.56 -5.70 -5.51
C ALA A 55 0.91 -7.08 -5.61
N ASP A 56 0.13 -7.30 -6.68
CA ASP A 56 -0.39 -8.64 -7.01
C ASP A 56 0.73 -9.59 -7.46
N THR A 57 1.75 -9.05 -8.14
CA THR A 57 2.97 -9.76 -8.55
C THR A 57 4.18 -8.85 -8.44
N TYR A 58 5.32 -9.39 -8.01
CA TYR A 58 6.57 -8.63 -7.85
C TYR A 58 7.53 -8.82 -9.04
N ASN A 59 7.30 -9.83 -9.90
CA ASN A 59 8.09 -10.08 -11.09
C ASN A 59 7.18 -10.10 -12.31
N LEU A 60 7.41 -9.17 -13.23
CA LEU A 60 6.56 -8.94 -14.40
C LEU A 60 7.13 -9.59 -15.67
N GLY A 61 8.24 -10.33 -15.56
CA GLY A 61 8.87 -11.02 -16.67
C GLY A 61 9.53 -10.05 -17.66
N THR A 62 9.36 -10.33 -18.95
CA THR A 62 10.05 -9.63 -20.04
C THR A 62 9.08 -8.79 -20.86
N ILE A 63 9.49 -7.55 -21.19
CA ILE A 63 8.73 -6.60 -22.00
C ILE A 63 9.60 -5.95 -23.08
N THR A 64 8.99 -5.35 -24.10
CA THR A 64 9.66 -4.52 -25.10
C THR A 64 9.30 -3.04 -24.96
N SER A 65 10.12 -2.15 -25.49
CA SER A 65 9.92 -0.70 -25.43
C SER A 65 8.57 -0.22 -26.01
N ALA A 66 8.05 -0.91 -27.03
CA ALA A 66 6.80 -0.57 -27.71
C ALA A 66 5.52 -1.04 -26.96
N ARG A 67 5.68 -1.72 -25.82
CA ARG A 67 4.58 -2.30 -25.05
C ARG A 67 4.32 -1.51 -23.77
N TYR A 68 3.27 -1.92 -23.07
CA TYR A 68 2.85 -1.37 -21.80
C TYR A 68 2.92 -2.43 -20.72
N LEU A 69 3.26 -2.00 -19.52
CA LEU A 69 3.35 -2.80 -18.32
C LEU A 69 2.18 -2.44 -17.40
N GLU A 70 1.42 -3.44 -16.98
CA GLU A 70 0.34 -3.25 -16.01
C GLU A 70 0.88 -3.51 -14.59
N LEU A 71 0.64 -2.56 -13.70
CA LEU A 71 1.05 -2.57 -12.30
C LEU A 71 -0.22 -2.52 -11.46
N SER A 72 -0.63 -3.68 -10.93
CA SER A 72 -1.84 -3.81 -10.13
C SER A 72 -1.53 -4.34 -8.73
N GLY A 73 -2.47 -4.08 -7.83
CA GLY A 73 -2.37 -4.54 -6.45
C GLY A 73 -3.49 -4.02 -5.54
N ALA A 74 -3.35 -4.39 -4.27
CA ALA A 74 -4.14 -3.87 -3.19
C ALA A 74 -3.47 -2.62 -2.59
N CYS A 75 -4.28 -1.69 -2.14
CA CYS A 75 -3.81 -0.50 -1.45
C CYS A 75 -4.80 -0.09 -0.37
N TYR A 76 -4.27 0.55 0.67
CA TYR A 76 -5.05 1.19 1.70
C TYR A 76 -4.47 2.58 1.93
N ALA A 77 -5.31 3.59 1.83
CA ALA A 77 -4.90 4.99 1.89
C ALA A 77 -5.66 5.73 3.00
N SER A 78 -5.71 5.14 4.21
CA SER A 78 -6.26 5.69 5.47
C SER A 78 -7.46 6.68 5.34
N THR A 79 -7.52 7.65 6.25
CA THR A 79 -8.50 8.72 6.45
C THR A 79 -8.18 10.00 5.66
N PHE A 80 -7.12 10.00 4.84
CA PHE A 80 -6.71 11.18 4.09
C PHE A 80 -7.66 11.46 2.93
N PRO A 81 -8.07 12.72 2.71
CA PRO A 81 -8.99 13.05 1.63
C PRO A 81 -8.38 12.81 0.25
N THR A 82 -7.04 12.85 0.15
CA THR A 82 -6.32 12.63 -1.09
C THR A 82 -5.05 11.81 -0.90
N HIS A 83 -4.73 10.98 -1.90
CA HIS A 83 -3.52 10.16 -1.95
C HIS A 83 -3.04 10.00 -3.38
N ARG A 84 -1.73 9.83 -3.55
CA ARG A 84 -1.10 9.66 -4.86
C ARG A 84 -0.11 8.52 -4.84
N ILE A 85 -0.12 7.72 -5.90
CA ILE A 85 0.85 6.68 -6.16
C ILE A 85 1.81 7.22 -7.23
N THR A 86 3.07 7.41 -6.87
CA THR A 86 4.13 7.83 -7.79
C THR A 86 5.00 6.65 -8.18
N ILE A 87 5.67 6.74 -9.33
CA ILE A 87 6.54 5.69 -9.84
C ILE A 87 7.96 6.22 -9.97
N THR A 88 8.92 5.44 -9.49
CA THR A 88 10.32 5.57 -9.86
C THR A 88 10.80 4.31 -10.58
N VAL A 89 11.66 4.48 -11.58
CA VAL A 89 12.33 3.40 -12.32
C VAL A 89 13.82 3.58 -12.11
N ASN A 90 14.51 2.56 -11.60
CA ASN A 90 15.95 2.59 -11.31
C ASN A 90 16.35 3.83 -10.48
N ASN A 91 15.55 4.16 -9.45
CA ASN A 91 15.68 5.33 -8.57
C ASN A 91 15.49 6.70 -9.24
N VAL A 92 14.98 6.75 -10.48
CA VAL A 92 14.64 7.99 -11.17
C VAL A 92 13.12 8.15 -11.23
N THR A 93 12.62 9.31 -10.83
CA THR A 93 11.19 9.63 -10.94
C THR A 93 10.73 9.56 -12.38
N THR A 94 9.71 8.76 -12.63
CA THR A 94 9.13 8.59 -13.96
C THR A 94 8.34 9.84 -14.34
N ALA A 95 8.57 10.38 -15.54
CA ALA A 95 7.79 11.50 -16.05
C ALA A 95 6.30 11.15 -16.20
N ALA A 96 5.41 12.12 -15.95
CA ALA A 96 3.95 11.91 -16.01
C ALA A 96 3.48 11.36 -17.37
N ALA A 97 4.14 11.71 -18.48
CA ALA A 97 3.79 11.21 -19.82
C ALA A 97 4.04 9.71 -20.02
N ASN A 98 4.77 9.07 -19.10
CA ASN A 98 5.21 7.69 -19.23
C ASN A 98 4.33 6.69 -18.47
N TYR A 99 3.39 7.15 -17.66
CA TYR A 99 2.45 6.27 -16.97
C TYR A 99 1.11 6.94 -16.74
N TYR A 100 0.06 6.15 -16.58
CA TYR A 100 -1.28 6.66 -16.30
C TYR A 100 -2.08 5.66 -15.46
N ASP A 101 -2.97 6.20 -14.63
CA ASP A 101 -3.98 5.43 -13.93
C ASP A 101 -5.00 4.90 -14.95
N MET A 102 -5.22 3.59 -15.02
CA MET A 102 -6.14 2.98 -15.99
C MET A 102 -7.58 3.46 -15.86
N LYS A 103 -7.96 3.97 -14.68
CA LYS A 103 -9.29 4.51 -14.41
C LYS A 103 -9.33 6.04 -14.54
N SER A 104 -8.26 6.68 -14.99
CA SER A 104 -8.21 8.11 -15.31
C SER A 104 -8.17 8.32 -16.82
N THR A 105 -8.98 9.25 -17.32
CA THR A 105 -8.90 9.75 -18.70
C THR A 105 -7.88 10.87 -18.85
N LEU A 106 -7.31 11.35 -17.75
CA LEU A 106 -6.32 12.43 -17.70
C LEU A 106 -4.96 11.89 -17.23
N THR A 107 -3.90 12.32 -17.90
CA THR A 107 -2.52 12.04 -17.50
C THR A 107 -2.13 12.95 -16.34
N THR A 108 -2.39 12.50 -15.12
CA THR A 108 -2.16 13.28 -13.90
C THR A 108 -0.73 13.17 -13.36
N GLY A 109 0.05 12.19 -13.84
CA GLY A 109 1.38 11.91 -13.29
C GLY A 109 1.33 11.32 -11.88
N TYR A 110 0.26 10.60 -11.54
CA TYR A 110 0.15 9.75 -10.37
C TYR A 110 -0.99 8.73 -10.56
N GLY A 111 -0.88 7.57 -9.93
CA GLY A 111 -1.96 6.62 -9.75
C GLY A 111 -2.80 6.93 -8.51
N THR A 112 -4.00 6.38 -8.42
CA THR A 112 -4.85 6.51 -7.24
C THR A 112 -5.30 5.15 -6.72
N CYS A 113 -5.36 5.03 -5.39
CA CYS A 113 -6.05 3.91 -4.75
C CYS A 113 -7.56 4.11 -4.84
N ARG A 114 -8.31 3.15 -5.37
CA ARG A 114 -9.78 3.21 -5.46
C ARG A 114 -10.36 1.87 -5.04
N ASN A 115 -11.31 1.90 -4.09
CA ASN A 115 -11.95 0.70 -3.55
C ASN A 115 -10.93 -0.36 -3.10
N GLY A 116 -9.86 0.08 -2.45
CA GLY A 116 -8.80 -0.79 -1.94
C GLY A 116 -7.84 -1.34 -3.01
N ARG A 117 -7.90 -0.85 -4.25
CA ARG A 117 -7.06 -1.34 -5.36
C ARG A 117 -6.45 -0.22 -6.18
N TYR A 118 -5.31 -0.51 -6.81
CA TYR A 118 -4.71 0.36 -7.81
C TYR A 118 -4.48 -0.42 -9.10
N ASN A 119 -4.53 0.29 -10.22
CA ASN A 119 -4.12 -0.25 -11.51
C ASN A 119 -3.50 0.87 -12.35
N ILE A 120 -2.19 0.75 -12.58
CA ILE A 120 -1.37 1.77 -13.23
C ILE A 120 -0.67 1.13 -14.42
N VAL A 121 -0.70 1.82 -15.55
CA VAL A 121 0.02 1.39 -16.75
C VAL A 121 1.28 2.22 -16.93
N LEU A 122 2.42 1.55 -17.11
CA LEU A 122 3.73 2.14 -17.40
C LEU A 122 4.15 1.80 -18.84
N LYS A 123 4.66 2.79 -19.59
CA LYS A 123 5.23 2.56 -20.92
C LYS A 123 6.54 1.79 -20.82
N GLY A 124 6.72 0.77 -21.65
CA GLY A 124 7.98 0.03 -21.77
C GLY A 124 9.16 0.92 -22.18
N SER A 125 8.90 2.00 -22.92
CA SER A 125 9.88 3.02 -23.29
C SER A 125 10.46 3.79 -22.09
N ALA A 126 9.83 3.73 -20.91
CA ALA A 126 10.33 4.33 -19.68
C ALA A 126 11.37 3.47 -18.96
N LEU A 127 11.54 2.21 -19.37
CA LEU A 127 12.50 1.27 -18.82
C LEU A 127 13.82 1.37 -19.61
N SER A 128 14.95 1.03 -19.00
CA SER A 128 16.23 0.82 -19.71
C SER A 128 16.34 -0.62 -20.25
N THR A 129 17.16 -0.88 -21.27
CA THR A 129 17.41 -2.27 -21.71
C THR A 129 18.03 -3.07 -20.57
N GLY A 130 17.58 -4.30 -20.37
CA GLY A 130 18.01 -5.17 -19.28
C GLY A 130 17.08 -5.11 -18.07
N SER A 131 17.63 -5.42 -16.89
CA SER A 131 16.85 -5.50 -15.64
C SER A 131 16.52 -4.10 -15.11
N ASN A 132 15.26 -3.90 -14.73
CA ASN A 132 14.77 -2.66 -14.13
C ASN A 132 14.10 -2.95 -12.79
N THR A 133 14.33 -2.05 -11.84
CA THR A 133 13.56 -2.00 -10.59
C THR A 133 12.55 -0.87 -10.68
N ILE A 134 11.28 -1.18 -10.50
CA ILE A 134 10.19 -0.21 -10.44
C ILE A 134 9.75 -0.11 -9.00
N VAL A 135 9.63 1.11 -8.48
CA VAL A 135 9.14 1.36 -7.12
C VAL A 135 7.90 2.23 -7.20
N LEU A 136 6.80 1.74 -6.65
CA LEU A 136 5.59 2.53 -6.43
C LEU A 136 5.62 3.05 -5.00
N THR A 137 5.31 4.32 -4.84
CA THR A 137 5.23 4.99 -3.54
C THR A 137 3.85 5.62 -3.39
N LEU A 138 3.08 5.15 -2.42
CA LEU A 138 1.80 5.75 -2.01
C LEU A 138 2.07 6.79 -0.92
N THR A 139 1.64 8.02 -1.20
CA THR A 139 1.75 9.18 -0.30
C THR A 139 0.36 9.74 -0.03
N GLY A 140 0.03 9.94 1.25
CA GLY A 140 -1.17 10.66 1.68
C GLY A 140 -0.96 12.17 1.63
N TYR A 141 -2.03 12.92 1.39
CA TYR A 141 -2.04 14.38 1.32
C TYR A 141 -3.17 14.92 2.19
N ASP A 142 -2.89 16.00 2.92
CA ASP A 142 -3.88 16.70 3.73
C ASP A 142 -4.88 17.51 2.87
N SER A 143 -5.83 18.19 3.52
CA SER A 143 -6.81 19.05 2.85
C SER A 143 -6.21 20.25 2.12
N SER A 144 -4.98 20.63 2.48
CA SER A 144 -4.21 21.71 1.86
C SER A 144 -3.28 21.20 0.75
N ASN A 145 -3.37 19.91 0.39
CA ASN A 145 -2.57 19.25 -0.63
C ASN A 145 -1.06 19.22 -0.32
N VAL A 146 -0.72 19.22 0.97
CA VAL A 146 0.64 19.01 1.47
C VAL A 146 0.86 17.50 1.63
N ALA A 147 1.98 17.01 1.10
CA ALA A 147 2.35 15.61 1.23
C ALA A 147 2.71 15.28 2.68
N SER A 148 2.25 14.14 3.18
CA SER A 148 2.67 13.61 4.47
C SER A 148 4.20 13.47 4.53
N THR A 149 4.75 13.79 5.70
CA THR A 149 6.18 13.60 6.00
C THR A 149 6.45 12.39 6.90
N SER A 150 5.40 11.77 7.43
CA SER A 150 5.42 10.79 8.51
C SER A 150 5.34 9.33 8.04
N GLY A 151 5.00 9.08 6.77
CA GLY A 151 5.04 7.73 6.22
C GLY A 151 4.69 7.65 4.73
N ASN A 152 5.32 6.70 4.04
CA ASN A 152 4.96 6.29 2.69
C ASN A 152 4.82 4.77 2.64
N ALA A 153 3.87 4.25 1.88
CA ALA A 153 3.82 2.82 1.57
C ALA A 153 4.51 2.54 0.25
N VAL A 154 5.33 1.49 0.21
CA VAL A 154 6.22 1.21 -0.94
C VAL A 154 6.03 -0.21 -1.43
N SER A 155 5.87 -0.37 -2.75
CA SER A 155 5.87 -1.66 -3.42
C SER A 155 6.91 -1.68 -4.54
N ARG A 156 7.56 -2.82 -4.76
CA ARG A 156 8.70 -2.94 -5.69
C ARG A 156 8.45 -4.05 -6.70
N TYR A 157 8.68 -3.76 -7.98
CA TYR A 157 8.59 -4.72 -9.07
C TYR A 157 9.95 -4.87 -9.75
N VAL A 158 10.17 -6.04 -10.32
CA VAL A 158 11.29 -6.32 -11.21
C VAL A 158 10.75 -6.70 -12.59
N VAL A 159 11.37 -6.15 -13.63
CA VAL A 159 11.03 -6.42 -15.02
C VAL A 159 12.28 -6.36 -15.90
N ILE A 160 12.33 -7.16 -16.96
CA ILE A 160 13.42 -7.14 -17.94
C ILE A 160 12.91 -6.51 -19.24
N ARG A 161 13.60 -5.50 -19.75
CA ARG A 161 13.40 -5.00 -21.12
C ARG A 161 14.37 -5.71 -22.07
N SER A 162 13.85 -6.40 -23.10
CA SER A 162 14.65 -7.29 -23.95
C SER A 162 15.15 -6.73 -25.28
N ASP A 163 14.73 -5.52 -25.64
CA ASP A 163 15.12 -4.84 -26.89
C ASP A 163 16.15 -3.72 -26.69
#